data_AF-A0A5B1QU61-F1
#
_entry.id   AF-A0A5B1QU61-F1
#
_cell.length_a   1.000
_cell.length_b   1.000
_cell.length_c   1.000
_cell.angle_alpha   90.00
_cell.angle_beta   90.00
_cell.angle_gamma   90.00
#
_symmetry.space_group_name_H-M   'P 1'
#
loop_
_entity.id
_entity.type
_entity.pdbx_description
1 polymer ?
#
loop_
_entity_poly.entity_id
_entity_poly.type
_entity_poly.pdbx_seq_one_letter_code
_entity_poly.pdbx_strand_id
1 'polypeptide(L)'
;MRRSAAAPLILRLNAERDSEDDRCISAGVIFSGSINRIRKLSINVHGIAAYMCLIDTLMRGQAPLLEYLRVDKDTDTGPFLFWDGKQPKSPVLFEGHTPKLRKLRIEATDIFPLNAPLFSSVTYLRMGLGNGHLPENLLSALENWKQLQTLILSHTLRDKYNPRLRDPLPALIHSVELPNLRLLRVHESYPCIQRFFHHLVLPASTLLDVNSPMSLRIEDSSSGNPQVVRFIRNLLSSMPSNIMSLMTSLYLHPPKTSFLIDARPELWDENIVPSMLDQPQDPDEDDDLDDAVDGPFTTKLRICVPLYRNFFLAHEAEQRIRRNIACEDYFKALFAGRHFSGLRDLTLDGCFSYSVHMWIEVFDILNGLQRLSMTAAEHHTTDELVKTLDVQLVSRHGAGGCLVLPNLASLTLSQPTRPHISAQRNLLKVLDFRHSHSSSRLAELRVSNVEDFEEEILVGLRDHAVIVCSRLQSDS
;
A
#
# COMPACT_ATOMS: atom_id res chain seq x y z
N MET A 1 -13.85 29.01 -37.69
CA MET A 1 -14.21 27.58 -37.63
C MET A 1 -15.57 27.43 -36.92
N ARG A 2 -16.65 27.09 -37.63
CA ARG A 2 -17.94 26.75 -37.01
C ARG A 2 -17.88 25.33 -36.46
N ARG A 3 -17.46 25.15 -35.20
CA ARG A 3 -17.59 23.86 -34.52
C ARG A 3 -19.08 23.53 -34.37
N SER A 4 -19.48 22.29 -34.67
CA SER A 4 -20.86 21.81 -34.50
C SER A 4 -21.39 22.16 -33.10
N ALA A 5 -22.56 22.80 -33.03
CA ALA A 5 -23.20 23.19 -31.78
C ALA A 5 -23.63 22.00 -30.90
N ALA A 6 -23.57 20.78 -31.43
CA ALA A 6 -24.02 19.56 -30.75
C ALA A 6 -22.89 18.69 -30.17
N ALA A 7 -21.62 18.93 -30.51
CA ALA A 7 -20.53 18.05 -30.07
C ALA A 7 -20.20 18.24 -28.57
N PRO A 8 -19.94 17.16 -27.80
CA PRO A 8 -19.46 17.26 -26.43
C PRO A 8 -18.08 17.92 -26.37
N LEU A 9 -17.81 18.66 -25.29
CA LEU A 9 -16.60 19.46 -25.13
C LEU A 9 -15.68 18.88 -24.05
N ILE A 10 -14.37 18.89 -24.34
CA ILE A 10 -13.29 18.68 -23.37
C ILE A 10 -12.63 20.05 -23.16
N LEU A 11 -12.54 20.50 -21.92
CA LEU A 11 -12.04 21.82 -21.57
C LEU A 11 -10.94 21.70 -20.50
N ARG A 12 -9.76 22.24 -20.82
CA ARG A 12 -8.66 22.46 -19.85
C ARG A 12 -8.54 23.97 -19.63
N LEU A 13 -8.60 24.41 -18.37
CA LEU A 13 -8.51 25.81 -17.97
C LEU A 13 -7.33 25.99 -17.03
N ASN A 14 -6.41 26.88 -17.38
CA ASN A 14 -5.39 27.37 -16.45
C ASN A 14 -5.85 28.74 -15.96
N ALA A 15 -6.29 28.80 -14.71
CA ALA A 15 -6.62 30.05 -14.05
C ALA A 15 -5.33 30.57 -13.39
N GLU A 16 -4.48 31.17 -14.20
CA GLU A 16 -3.29 31.87 -13.75
C GLU A 16 -3.67 33.27 -13.26
N ARG A 17 -2.99 33.71 -12.21
CA ARG A 17 -2.81 35.13 -11.94
C ARG A 17 -1.37 35.40 -12.35
N ASP A 18 -1.15 36.24 -13.35
CA ASP A 18 -0.02 37.19 -13.39
C ASP A 18 0.14 37.88 -14.76
N SER A 19 -0.44 39.09 -14.86
CA SER A 19 0.24 40.28 -15.37
C SER A 19 -0.65 41.47 -15.03
N GLU A 20 -0.06 42.61 -14.64
CA GLU A 20 -0.80 43.88 -14.52
C GLU A 20 -1.49 44.29 -15.85
N ASP A 21 -1.14 43.62 -16.95
CA ASP A 21 -1.83 43.75 -18.23
C ASP A 21 -2.97 42.74 -18.37
N ASP A 22 -4.17 43.30 -18.42
CA ASP A 22 -5.45 42.75 -18.85
C ASP A 22 -5.34 41.63 -19.90
N ARG A 23 -5.68 40.41 -19.48
CA ARG A 23 -6.65 39.49 -20.13
C ARG A 23 -6.65 38.14 -19.42
N CYS A 24 -7.12 38.14 -18.18
CA CYS A 24 -7.69 36.93 -17.63
C CYS A 24 -8.92 36.63 -18.51
N ILE A 25 -8.82 35.67 -19.45
CA ILE A 25 -10.00 35.18 -20.18
C ILE A 25 -10.87 34.55 -19.10
N SER A 26 -11.76 35.36 -18.54
CA SER A 26 -12.58 34.97 -17.40
C SER A 26 -13.28 33.68 -17.77
N ALA A 27 -13.13 32.66 -16.93
CA ALA A 27 -13.90 31.42 -17.01
C ALA A 27 -15.37 31.74 -17.36
N GLY A 28 -15.91 32.83 -16.79
CA GLY A 28 -17.24 33.36 -17.08
C GLY A 28 -17.60 33.48 -18.57
N VAL A 29 -16.68 33.88 -19.45
CA VAL A 29 -16.96 33.98 -20.91
C VAL A 29 -17.14 32.59 -21.54
N ILE A 30 -16.32 31.61 -21.14
CA ILE A 30 -16.38 30.24 -21.69
C ILE A 30 -17.62 29.50 -21.18
N PHE A 31 -18.00 29.71 -19.92
CA PHE A 31 -19.12 29.01 -19.29
C PHE A 31 -20.50 29.63 -19.61
N SER A 32 -20.59 30.88 -20.05
CA SER A 32 -21.86 31.62 -20.30
C SER A 32 -22.78 31.08 -21.42
N GLY A 33 -22.53 29.89 -21.95
CA GLY A 33 -23.43 29.21 -22.90
C GLY A 33 -23.06 27.77 -23.27
N SER A 34 -21.98 27.22 -22.69
CA SER A 34 -21.44 25.91 -23.10
C SER A 34 -21.34 24.89 -21.97
N ILE A 35 -21.65 25.26 -20.72
CA ILE A 35 -21.45 24.39 -19.54
C ILE A 35 -22.23 23.06 -19.64
N ASN A 36 -23.41 23.10 -20.26
CA ASN A 36 -24.26 21.93 -20.49
C ASN A 36 -23.68 20.92 -21.50
N ARG A 37 -22.68 21.31 -22.28
CA ARG A 37 -22.00 20.47 -23.28
C ARG A 37 -20.67 19.90 -22.80
N ILE A 38 -20.18 20.35 -21.65
CA ILE A 38 -18.89 19.93 -21.12
C ILE A 38 -19.00 18.50 -20.62
N ARG A 39 -18.12 17.65 -21.14
CA ARG A 39 -17.98 16.24 -20.75
C ARG A 39 -16.80 16.01 -19.83
N LYS A 40 -15.67 16.68 -20.10
CA LYS A 40 -14.49 16.65 -19.23
C LYS A 40 -14.05 18.08 -18.93
N LEU A 41 -13.84 18.39 -17.66
CA LEU A 41 -13.37 19.68 -17.19
C LEU A 41 -12.14 19.49 -16.31
N SER A 42 -11.01 20.04 -16.73
CA SER A 42 -9.79 20.12 -15.92
C SER A 42 -9.46 21.58 -15.67
N ILE A 43 -9.27 21.94 -14.42
CA ILE A 43 -9.02 23.31 -14.01
C ILE A 43 -7.81 23.35 -13.09
N ASN A 44 -6.80 24.12 -13.46
CA ASN A 44 -5.63 24.38 -12.64
C ASN A 44 -5.74 25.80 -12.08
N VAL A 45 -5.75 25.94 -10.76
CA VAL A 45 -6.05 27.21 -10.09
C VAL A 45 -4.83 27.76 -9.37
N HIS A 46 -4.48 29.00 -9.69
CA HIS A 46 -3.38 29.74 -9.09
C HIS A 46 -3.97 30.86 -8.21
N GLY A 47 -4.14 30.55 -6.92
CA GLY A 47 -4.53 31.53 -5.89
C GLY A 47 -6.03 31.62 -5.59
N ILE A 48 -6.36 32.26 -4.45
CA ILE A 48 -7.73 32.30 -3.89
C ILE A 48 -8.72 33.01 -4.82
N ALA A 49 -8.33 34.16 -5.36
CA ALA A 49 -9.26 34.97 -6.16
C ALA A 49 -9.69 34.23 -7.44
N ALA A 50 -8.73 33.59 -8.13
CA ALA A 50 -9.00 32.74 -9.28
C ALA A 50 -9.93 31.58 -8.92
N TYR A 51 -9.69 30.95 -7.76
CA TYR A 51 -10.57 29.90 -7.24
C TYR A 51 -12.00 30.40 -6.98
N MET A 52 -12.16 31.55 -6.31
CA MET A 52 -13.49 32.10 -6.00
C MET A 52 -14.25 32.47 -7.29
N CYS A 53 -13.58 33.12 -8.25
CA CYS A 53 -14.17 33.41 -9.55
C CYS A 53 -14.58 32.14 -10.31
N LEU A 54 -13.78 31.07 -10.20
CA LEU A 54 -14.11 29.77 -10.76
C LEU A 54 -15.38 29.21 -10.11
N ILE A 55 -15.43 29.13 -8.78
CA ILE A 55 -16.60 28.64 -8.04
C ILE A 55 -17.86 29.42 -8.43
N ASP A 56 -17.79 30.75 -8.42
CA ASP A 56 -18.88 31.62 -8.85
C ASP A 56 -19.35 31.33 -10.27
N THR A 57 -18.44 30.88 -11.13
CA THR A 57 -18.75 30.52 -12.51
C THR A 57 -19.39 29.12 -12.61
N LEU A 58 -18.86 28.14 -11.87
CA LEU A 58 -19.41 26.78 -11.83
C LEU A 58 -20.81 26.75 -11.19
N MET A 59 -21.17 27.75 -10.40
CA MET A 59 -22.51 27.92 -9.83
C MET A 59 -23.57 28.42 -10.83
N ARG A 60 -23.18 28.87 -12.04
CA ARG A 60 -24.09 29.57 -13.00
C ARG A 60 -24.77 28.66 -14.04
N GLY A 61 -24.85 27.35 -13.82
CA GLY A 61 -25.63 26.48 -14.70
C GLY A 61 -25.38 24.99 -14.50
N GLN A 62 -26.22 24.16 -15.11
CA GLN A 62 -26.16 22.69 -15.01
C GLN A 62 -25.11 22.09 -15.95
N ALA A 63 -24.49 20.98 -15.53
CA ALA A 63 -23.54 20.23 -16.35
C ALA A 63 -23.98 18.75 -16.53
N PRO A 64 -25.11 18.49 -17.23
CA PRO A 64 -25.69 17.15 -17.36
C PRO A 64 -24.80 16.14 -18.10
N LEU A 65 -23.85 16.61 -18.91
CA LEU A 65 -22.93 15.76 -19.67
C LEU A 65 -21.57 15.56 -18.99
N LEU A 66 -21.32 16.20 -17.85
CA LEU A 66 -20.03 16.15 -17.18
C LEU A 66 -19.78 14.75 -16.62
N GLU A 67 -18.70 14.11 -17.09
CA GLU A 67 -18.25 12.77 -16.70
C GLU A 67 -16.97 12.82 -15.84
N TYR A 68 -16.14 13.84 -16.07
CA TYR A 68 -14.85 14.03 -15.41
C TYR A 68 -14.68 15.48 -14.94
N LEU A 69 -14.30 15.64 -13.68
CA LEU A 69 -13.92 16.92 -13.09
C LEU A 69 -12.57 16.81 -12.39
N ARG A 70 -11.60 17.62 -12.80
CA ARG A 70 -10.34 17.84 -12.11
C ARG A 70 -10.22 19.29 -11.68
N VAL A 71 -9.91 19.49 -10.41
CA VAL A 71 -9.58 20.80 -9.84
C VAL A 71 -8.24 20.68 -9.14
N ASP A 72 -7.22 21.23 -9.77
CA ASP A 72 -5.85 21.26 -9.30
C ASP A 72 -5.54 22.62 -8.67
N LYS A 73 -4.67 22.63 -7.67
CA LYS A 73 -4.19 23.85 -7.02
C LYS A 73 -2.67 23.85 -7.08
N ASP A 74 -2.13 24.96 -7.58
CA ASP A 74 -0.69 25.16 -7.54
C ASP A 74 -0.18 25.20 -6.09
N THR A 75 0.78 24.31 -5.80
CA THR A 75 1.38 24.07 -4.47
C THR A 75 2.08 25.29 -3.90
N ASP A 76 2.49 26.24 -4.74
CA ASP A 76 3.18 27.46 -4.31
C ASP A 76 2.26 28.49 -3.65
N THR A 77 0.94 28.33 -3.84
CA THR A 77 -0.04 29.16 -3.13
C THR A 77 -0.25 28.60 -1.74
N GLY A 78 0.45 29.19 -0.78
CA GLY A 78 0.41 28.84 0.65
C GLY A 78 -1.00 28.60 1.21
N PRO A 79 -1.13 27.99 2.40
CA PRO A 79 -2.42 27.70 3.02
C PRO A 79 -3.29 28.97 3.00
N PHE A 80 -4.58 28.81 2.68
CA PHE A 80 -5.51 29.92 2.61
C PHE A 80 -5.82 30.43 4.03
N LEU A 81 -4.88 31.16 4.63
CA LEU A 81 -4.85 31.58 6.03
C LEU A 81 -5.82 32.73 6.37
N PHE A 82 -6.64 33.19 5.42
CA PHE A 82 -7.36 34.45 5.53
C PHE A 82 -8.89 34.33 5.51
N TRP A 83 -9.46 33.16 5.79
CA TRP A 83 -10.91 33.07 5.91
C TRP A 83 -11.36 33.37 7.34
N ASP A 84 -12.04 34.51 7.52
CA ASP A 84 -12.52 35.14 8.76
C ASP A 84 -13.58 34.32 9.55
N GLY A 85 -13.43 33.00 9.66
CA GLY A 85 -14.29 32.11 10.45
C GLY A 85 -15.72 31.92 9.90
N LYS A 86 -16.15 32.71 8.92
CA LYS A 86 -17.43 32.50 8.22
C LYS A 86 -17.23 31.56 7.05
N GLN A 87 -17.24 30.25 7.26
CA GLN A 87 -17.28 29.29 6.14
C GLN A 87 -18.32 29.77 5.11
N PRO A 88 -17.93 29.97 3.84
CA PRO A 88 -18.90 30.35 2.83
C PRO A 88 -19.98 29.27 2.81
N LYS A 89 -21.25 29.67 2.66
CA LYS A 89 -22.34 28.71 2.42
C LYS A 89 -21.87 27.78 1.31
N SER A 90 -21.85 26.48 1.58
CA SER A 90 -21.38 25.45 0.66
C SER A 90 -21.92 25.73 -0.75
N PRO A 91 -21.07 26.13 -1.72
CA PRO A 91 -21.54 26.54 -3.03
C PRO A 91 -22.18 25.34 -3.72
N VAL A 92 -23.40 25.52 -4.24
CA VAL A 92 -24.07 24.49 -5.04
C VAL A 92 -23.50 24.53 -6.45
N LEU A 93 -22.38 23.82 -6.64
CA LEU A 93 -21.74 23.70 -7.94
C LEU A 93 -22.70 23.05 -8.95
N PHE A 94 -22.70 23.55 -10.18
CA PHE A 94 -23.51 23.04 -11.28
C PHE A 94 -25.02 22.94 -11.00
N GLU A 95 -25.55 23.81 -10.12
CA GLU A 95 -26.92 23.73 -9.61
C GLU A 95 -27.28 22.36 -8.98
N GLY A 96 -26.27 21.57 -8.60
CA GLY A 96 -26.42 20.22 -8.06
C GLY A 96 -26.69 19.14 -9.12
N HIS A 97 -26.60 19.47 -10.42
CA HIS A 97 -26.99 18.57 -11.49
C HIS A 97 -25.81 18.09 -12.36
N THR A 98 -25.22 16.96 -11.96
CA THR A 98 -24.15 16.26 -12.70
C THR A 98 -24.36 14.74 -12.72
N PRO A 99 -25.48 14.23 -13.28
CA PRO A 99 -25.87 12.81 -13.22
C PRO A 99 -24.87 11.85 -13.86
N LYS A 100 -24.04 12.34 -14.78
CA LYS A 100 -23.02 11.56 -15.49
C LYS A 100 -21.64 11.63 -14.85
N LEU A 101 -21.44 12.39 -13.77
CA LEU A 101 -20.13 12.53 -13.17
C LEU A 101 -19.69 11.19 -12.58
N ARG A 102 -18.52 10.70 -13.00
CA ARG A 102 -17.96 9.41 -12.57
C ARG A 102 -16.58 9.57 -11.96
N LYS A 103 -15.75 10.48 -12.49
CA LYS A 103 -14.38 10.72 -12.05
C LYS A 103 -14.23 12.12 -11.45
N LEU A 104 -13.68 12.18 -10.25
CA LEU A 104 -13.40 13.41 -9.51
C LEU A 104 -11.94 13.41 -9.03
N ARG A 105 -11.17 14.44 -9.42
CA ARG A 105 -9.79 14.67 -8.95
C ARG A 105 -9.71 16.05 -8.29
N ILE A 106 -9.28 16.11 -7.03
CA ILE A 106 -9.24 17.36 -6.26
C ILE A 106 -7.91 17.44 -5.52
N GLU A 107 -7.02 18.33 -5.94
CA GLU A 107 -5.81 18.69 -5.17
C GLU A 107 -6.05 19.97 -4.32
N ALA A 108 -7.21 20.63 -4.51
CA ALA A 108 -7.59 21.88 -3.84
C ALA A 108 -8.60 21.68 -2.68
N THR A 109 -8.31 20.81 -1.71
CA THR A 109 -9.30 20.33 -0.72
C THR A 109 -9.61 21.32 0.43
N ASP A 110 -9.48 22.63 0.27
CA ASP A 110 -9.71 23.56 1.41
C ASP A 110 -11.13 24.13 1.39
N ILE A 111 -11.72 24.18 0.20
CA ILE A 111 -12.94 24.96 -0.09
C ILE A 111 -13.88 24.18 -1.01
N PHE A 112 -13.63 22.88 -1.23
CA PHE A 112 -14.43 22.07 -2.12
C PHE A 112 -15.61 21.42 -1.37
N PRO A 113 -16.86 21.58 -1.82
CA PRO A 113 -18.03 21.12 -1.06
C PRO A 113 -18.26 19.60 -1.23
N LEU A 114 -17.44 18.76 -0.58
CA LEU A 114 -17.50 17.29 -0.72
C LEU A 114 -18.87 16.68 -0.45
N ASN A 115 -19.64 17.28 0.46
CA ASN A 115 -21.00 16.82 0.81
C ASN A 115 -22.07 17.19 -0.22
N ALA A 116 -21.69 17.77 -1.36
CA ALA A 116 -22.67 18.14 -2.37
C ALA A 116 -23.32 16.88 -3.01
N PRO A 117 -24.66 16.84 -3.15
CA PRO A 117 -25.38 15.70 -3.73
C PRO A 117 -24.93 15.32 -5.15
N LEU A 118 -24.32 16.27 -5.86
CA LEU A 118 -23.84 16.14 -7.23
C LEU A 118 -22.75 15.06 -7.40
N PHE A 119 -22.10 14.66 -6.29
CA PHE A 119 -21.08 13.61 -6.28
C PHE A 119 -21.62 12.20 -6.01
N SER A 120 -22.93 12.03 -5.83
CA SER A 120 -23.53 10.72 -5.52
C SER A 120 -23.29 9.62 -6.57
N SER A 121 -23.02 10.01 -7.81
CA SER A 121 -22.72 9.08 -8.91
C SER A 121 -21.22 8.84 -9.15
N VAL A 122 -20.35 9.42 -8.34
CA VAL A 122 -18.90 9.28 -8.46
C VAL A 122 -18.49 7.84 -8.17
N THR A 123 -17.70 7.27 -9.08
CA THR A 123 -17.12 5.93 -8.96
C THR A 123 -15.61 6.00 -8.71
N TYR A 124 -14.97 7.12 -9.03
CA TYR A 124 -13.53 7.35 -8.85
C TYR A 124 -13.30 8.70 -8.16
N LEU A 125 -12.64 8.65 -7.00
CA LEU A 125 -12.15 9.84 -6.29
C LEU A 125 -10.64 9.76 -6.14
N ARG A 126 -9.93 10.81 -6.57
CA ARG A 126 -8.59 11.12 -6.12
C ARG A 126 -8.60 12.47 -5.40
N MET A 127 -8.03 12.50 -4.21
CA MET A 127 -7.80 13.72 -3.47
C MET A 127 -6.35 13.78 -2.99
N GLY A 128 -5.71 14.93 -3.13
CA GLY A 128 -4.37 15.15 -2.62
C GLY A 128 -4.17 16.55 -2.06
N LEU A 129 -3.01 16.74 -1.41
CA LEU A 129 -2.40 18.01 -0.98
C LEU A 129 -3.37 19.18 -0.75
N GLY A 130 -4.26 19.07 0.24
CA GLY A 130 -5.07 20.20 0.71
C GLY A 130 -4.94 20.39 2.22
N ASN A 131 -4.89 21.65 2.63
CA ASN A 131 -4.64 22.11 3.99
C ASN A 131 -5.90 22.32 4.86
N GLY A 132 -7.12 21.99 4.38
CA GLY A 132 -8.32 22.64 4.89
C GLY A 132 -9.58 21.81 5.10
N HIS A 133 -9.69 20.55 4.65
CA HIS A 133 -10.85 19.74 4.99
C HIS A 133 -10.63 18.98 6.29
N LEU A 134 -11.49 19.30 7.26
CA LEU A 134 -11.75 18.46 8.42
C LEU A 134 -12.04 17.02 7.93
N PRO A 135 -11.29 16.00 8.37
CA PRO A 135 -11.51 14.61 7.98
C PRO A 135 -12.97 14.13 8.15
N GLU A 136 -13.73 14.77 9.05
CA GLU A 136 -15.17 14.60 9.26
C GLU A 136 -16.01 14.90 8.01
N ASN A 137 -15.65 15.93 7.25
CA ASN A 137 -16.33 16.28 6.01
C ASN A 137 -16.13 15.20 4.94
N LEU A 138 -14.92 14.64 4.88
CA LEU A 138 -14.63 13.53 3.98
C LEU A 138 -15.43 12.28 4.38
N LEU A 139 -15.45 11.92 5.67
CA LEU A 139 -16.23 10.77 6.15
C LEU A 139 -17.73 10.94 5.87
N SER A 140 -18.28 12.14 6.09
CA SER A 140 -19.67 12.48 5.78
C SER A 140 -19.97 12.37 4.27
N ALA A 141 -19.02 12.77 3.42
CA ALA A 141 -19.17 12.64 1.97
C ALA A 141 -19.14 11.17 1.54
N LEU A 142 -18.16 10.41 2.04
CA LEU A 142 -18.00 8.98 1.77
C LEU A 142 -19.22 8.16 2.18
N GLU A 143 -19.93 8.56 3.24
CA GLU A 143 -21.18 7.92 3.66
C GLU A 143 -22.23 7.93 2.53
N ASN A 144 -22.26 8.99 1.74
CA ASN A 144 -23.21 9.18 0.64
C ASN A 144 -22.73 8.57 -0.70
N TRP A 145 -21.45 8.20 -0.83
CA TRP A 145 -20.86 7.77 -2.10
C TRP A 145 -20.83 6.25 -2.24
N LYS A 146 -22.01 5.63 -2.18
CA LYS A 146 -22.12 4.16 -2.23
C LYS A 146 -21.69 3.53 -3.56
N GLN A 147 -21.60 4.32 -4.64
CA GLN A 147 -21.13 3.87 -5.96
C GLN A 147 -19.60 3.92 -6.11
N LEU A 148 -18.87 4.42 -5.11
CA LEU A 148 -17.43 4.58 -5.16
C LEU A 148 -16.72 3.23 -5.32
N GLN A 149 -15.89 3.12 -6.35
CA GLN A 149 -15.10 1.94 -6.68
C GLN A 149 -13.60 2.17 -6.43
N THR A 150 -13.14 3.40 -6.63
CA THR A 150 -11.73 3.79 -6.47
C THR A 150 -11.63 5.01 -5.59
N LEU A 151 -10.83 4.91 -4.52
CA LEU A 151 -10.53 5.99 -3.59
C LEU A 151 -9.02 6.13 -3.42
N ILE A 152 -8.48 7.29 -3.79
CA ILE A 152 -7.06 7.63 -3.64
C ILE A 152 -6.95 8.88 -2.78
N LEU A 153 -6.24 8.79 -1.67
CA LEU A 153 -6.06 9.89 -0.71
C LEU A 153 -4.56 10.11 -0.48
N SER A 154 -4.10 11.35 -0.64
CA SER A 154 -2.69 11.72 -0.45
C SER A 154 -2.56 12.99 0.40
N HIS A 155 -2.15 12.86 1.66
CA HIS A 155 -1.97 14.01 2.57
C HIS A 155 -3.25 14.85 2.81
N THR A 156 -4.43 14.23 2.74
CA THR A 156 -5.76 14.82 2.97
C THR A 156 -6.31 14.63 4.40
N LEU A 157 -5.72 13.75 5.22
CA LEU A 157 -6.26 13.33 6.53
C LEU A 157 -5.62 14.02 7.74
N ARG A 158 -4.76 15.02 7.51
CA ARG A 158 -4.06 15.74 8.58
C ARG A 158 -4.79 17.03 8.94
N ASP A 159 -5.05 17.25 10.23
CA ASP A 159 -5.42 18.57 10.72
C ASP A 159 -4.18 19.46 10.84
N LYS A 160 -4.04 20.41 9.93
CA LYS A 160 -2.93 21.37 9.92
C LYS A 160 -3.11 22.50 10.93
N TYR A 161 -4.34 22.82 11.32
CA TYR A 161 -4.63 23.95 12.20
C TYR A 161 -4.30 23.68 13.65
N ASN A 162 -4.17 22.40 14.02
CA ASN A 162 -3.76 22.02 15.34
C ASN A 162 -2.78 20.83 15.34
N PRO A 163 -1.51 21.06 14.96
CA PRO A 163 -0.48 20.03 15.07
C PRO A 163 -0.22 19.60 16.54
N ARG A 164 -0.80 20.32 17.51
CA ARG A 164 -0.78 19.98 18.95
C ARG A 164 -1.96 19.09 19.36
N LEU A 165 -3.08 19.11 18.65
CA LEU A 165 -4.13 18.09 18.80
C LEU A 165 -3.57 16.81 18.21
N ARG A 166 -3.16 15.92 19.11
CA ARG A 166 -2.71 14.58 18.76
C ARG A 166 -3.80 13.76 18.04
N ASP A 167 -5.06 14.24 18.01
CA ASP A 167 -6.24 13.56 17.46
C ASP A 167 -6.97 14.41 16.39
N PRO A 168 -6.53 14.39 15.11
CA PRO A 168 -7.21 15.03 13.97
C PRO A 168 -8.52 14.38 13.49
N LEU A 169 -8.93 13.23 14.02
CA LEU A 169 -10.17 12.54 13.61
C LEU A 169 -11.06 12.38 14.85
N PRO A 170 -12.39 12.53 14.74
CA PRO A 170 -13.28 12.47 15.87
C PRO A 170 -13.31 11.04 16.43
N ALA A 171 -13.76 10.90 17.68
CA ALA A 171 -14.09 9.59 18.23
C ALA A 171 -15.03 8.83 17.28
N LEU A 172 -14.88 7.50 17.23
CA LEU A 172 -15.72 6.65 16.38
C LEU A 172 -17.19 6.79 16.78
N ILE A 173 -17.98 7.53 15.99
CA ILE A 173 -19.43 7.67 16.21
C ILE A 173 -20.19 6.67 15.34
N HIS A 174 -19.75 6.45 14.09
CA HIS A 174 -20.35 5.49 13.17
C HIS A 174 -19.30 4.98 12.16
N SER A 175 -19.55 3.80 11.60
CA SER A 175 -18.73 3.21 10.54
C SER A 175 -19.31 3.51 9.16
N VAL A 176 -18.48 3.94 8.22
CA VAL A 176 -18.83 4.24 6.84
C VAL A 176 -18.63 3.00 5.99
N GLU A 177 -19.73 2.46 5.47
CA GLU A 177 -19.70 1.33 4.53
C GLU A 177 -19.47 1.79 3.09
N LEU A 178 -18.49 1.18 2.43
CA LEU A 178 -18.16 1.42 1.01
C LEU A 178 -18.32 0.11 0.21
N PRO A 179 -19.57 -0.35 -0.03
CA PRO A 179 -19.85 -1.71 -0.49
C PRO A 179 -19.31 -2.03 -1.90
N ASN A 180 -19.15 -1.02 -2.74
CA ASN A 180 -18.67 -1.19 -4.11
C ASN A 180 -17.17 -0.87 -4.26
N LEU A 181 -16.46 -0.59 -3.16
CA LEU A 181 -15.06 -0.23 -3.23
C LEU A 181 -14.22 -1.42 -3.70
N ARG A 182 -13.44 -1.18 -4.74
CA ARG A 182 -12.52 -2.15 -5.34
C ARG A 182 -11.08 -1.77 -5.07
N LEU A 183 -10.78 -0.48 -4.94
CA LEU A 183 -9.43 0.05 -4.82
C LEU A 183 -9.40 1.16 -3.78
N LEU A 184 -8.50 1.04 -2.82
CA LEU A 184 -8.20 2.04 -1.82
C LEU A 184 -6.68 2.30 -1.77
N ARG A 185 -6.26 3.52 -2.12
CA ARG A 185 -4.89 4.01 -1.96
C ARG A 185 -4.86 5.12 -0.92
N VAL A 186 -4.00 5.00 0.10
CA VAL A 186 -3.87 5.99 1.17
C VAL A 186 -2.40 6.30 1.40
N HIS A 187 -1.99 7.52 1.07
CA HIS A 187 -0.65 8.05 1.30
C HIS A 187 -0.67 9.05 2.46
N GLU A 188 -0.44 8.54 3.68
CA GLU A 188 -0.68 9.30 4.90
C GLU A 188 0.21 8.91 6.08
N SER A 189 0.25 9.75 7.11
CA SER A 189 0.88 9.31 8.37
C SER A 189 0.10 8.14 8.99
N TYR A 190 0.80 7.18 9.60
CA TYR A 190 0.17 6.01 10.22
C TYR A 190 -0.96 6.35 11.20
N PRO A 191 -0.84 7.36 12.10
CA PRO A 191 -1.95 7.72 12.98
C PRO A 191 -3.23 8.12 12.23
N CYS A 192 -3.09 8.78 11.08
CA CYS A 192 -4.22 9.11 10.21
C CYS A 192 -4.82 7.86 9.56
N ILE A 193 -3.97 6.99 9.01
CA ILE A 193 -4.41 5.72 8.38
C ILE A 193 -5.16 4.86 9.37
N GLN A 194 -4.59 4.67 10.56
CA GLN A 194 -5.19 3.86 11.61
C GLN A 194 -6.60 4.37 11.92
N ARG A 195 -6.75 5.66 12.25
CA ARG A 195 -8.06 6.20 12.59
C ARG A 195 -9.03 6.13 11.41
N PHE A 196 -8.57 6.43 10.21
CA PHE A 196 -9.39 6.33 9.01
C PHE A 196 -9.95 4.92 8.80
N PHE A 197 -9.13 3.88 8.95
CA PHE A 197 -9.62 2.50 8.85
C PHE A 197 -10.57 2.09 9.97
N HIS A 198 -10.48 2.67 11.17
CA HIS A 198 -11.50 2.44 12.21
C HIS A 198 -12.88 2.97 11.81
N HIS A 199 -12.93 4.01 10.97
CA HIS A 199 -14.19 4.59 10.48
C HIS A 199 -14.71 3.89 9.22
N LEU A 200 -13.99 2.95 8.61
CA LEU A 200 -14.39 2.33 7.35
C LEU A 200 -14.72 0.84 7.48
N VAL A 201 -15.76 0.41 6.76
CA VAL A 201 -16.05 -1.00 6.50
C VAL A 201 -15.79 -1.26 5.02
N LEU A 202 -14.71 -2.01 4.75
CA LEU A 202 -14.25 -2.31 3.40
C LEU A 202 -14.67 -3.73 2.98
N PRO A 203 -15.09 -3.94 1.73
CA PRO A 203 -15.24 -5.28 1.16
C PRO A 203 -13.93 -6.07 1.20
N ALA A 204 -13.99 -7.37 1.44
CA ALA A 204 -12.79 -8.23 1.44
C ALA A 204 -12.12 -8.31 0.04
N SER A 205 -12.88 -8.01 -1.02
CA SER A 205 -12.38 -7.91 -2.41
C SER A 205 -11.60 -6.64 -2.71
N THR A 206 -11.60 -5.63 -1.81
CA THR A 206 -10.87 -4.36 -1.99
C THR A 206 -9.36 -4.58 -2.10
N LEU A 207 -8.73 -3.95 -3.08
CA LEU A 207 -7.27 -3.83 -3.20
C LEU A 207 -6.80 -2.64 -2.36
N LEU A 208 -5.77 -2.85 -1.54
CA LEU A 208 -5.34 -1.86 -0.56
C LEU A 208 -3.88 -1.48 -0.79
N ASP A 209 -3.61 -0.19 -1.01
CA ASP A 209 -2.27 0.36 -1.14
C ASP A 209 -2.05 1.46 -0.10
N VAL A 210 -1.24 1.16 0.90
CA VAL A 210 -0.96 2.05 2.04
C VAL A 210 0.47 2.51 1.95
N ASN A 211 0.66 3.81 1.74
CA ASN A 211 1.96 4.44 1.85
C ASN A 211 1.99 5.28 3.12
N SER A 212 2.83 4.87 4.09
CA SER A 212 2.93 5.57 5.36
C SER A 212 4.33 6.08 5.66
N PRO A 213 4.65 7.32 5.29
CA PRO A 213 5.96 7.89 5.60
C PRO A 213 6.19 7.99 7.10
N MET A 214 7.32 7.42 7.53
CA MET A 214 7.79 7.53 8.91
C MET A 214 8.95 8.55 8.96
N SER A 215 8.80 9.58 9.80
CA SER A 215 9.89 10.52 10.09
C SER A 215 10.73 9.99 11.24
N LEU A 216 12.00 9.67 10.96
CA LEU A 216 12.95 9.25 11.99
C LEU A 216 13.58 10.49 12.64
N ARG A 217 13.18 10.81 13.88
CA ARG A 217 13.80 11.90 14.65
C ARG A 217 15.24 11.53 15.05
N ILE A 218 16.16 12.48 14.92
CA ILE A 218 17.61 12.25 15.13
C ILE A 218 17.94 12.02 16.62
N GLU A 219 17.15 12.60 17.52
CA GLU A 219 17.46 12.71 18.97
C GLU A 219 17.18 11.44 19.78
N ASP A 220 16.39 10.49 19.27
CA ASP A 220 16.03 9.26 19.99
C ASP A 220 17.10 8.15 19.94
N SER A 221 18.35 8.51 19.61
CA SER A 221 19.44 7.55 19.33
C SER A 221 19.97 6.76 20.52
N SER A 222 19.62 7.12 21.76
CA SER A 222 20.14 6.44 22.96
C SER A 222 19.27 5.28 23.46
N SER A 223 18.00 5.18 23.03
CA SER A 223 17.11 4.07 23.38
C SER A 223 16.69 3.34 22.09
N GLY A 224 17.42 2.28 21.76
CA GLY A 224 17.40 1.65 20.44
C GLY A 224 16.07 1.07 20.00
N ASN A 225 15.64 1.42 18.78
CA ASN A 225 14.62 0.73 17.98
C ASN A 225 13.15 0.61 18.44
N PRO A 226 12.63 1.11 19.59
CA PRO A 226 11.25 0.78 19.99
C PRO A 226 10.20 1.46 19.10
N GLN A 227 10.54 2.61 18.48
CA GLN A 227 9.57 3.41 17.75
C GLN A 227 9.16 2.79 16.42
N VAL A 228 10.12 2.27 15.64
CA VAL A 228 9.83 1.65 14.32
C VAL A 228 9.09 0.34 14.51
N VAL A 229 9.53 -0.48 15.48
CA VAL A 229 8.86 -1.72 15.90
C VAL A 229 7.41 -1.45 16.30
N ARG A 230 7.19 -0.45 17.15
CA ARG A 230 5.84 -0.04 17.56
C ARG A 230 5.01 0.50 16.39
N PHE A 231 5.62 1.30 15.51
CA PHE A 231 4.96 1.85 14.33
C PHE A 231 4.42 0.73 13.44
N ILE A 232 5.27 -0.25 13.09
CA ILE A 232 4.89 -1.36 12.22
C ILE A 232 3.82 -2.23 12.86
N ARG A 233 4.03 -2.63 14.12
CA ARG A 233 3.06 -3.43 14.86
C ARG A 233 1.69 -2.76 14.87
N ASN A 234 1.67 -1.47 15.15
CA ASN A 234 0.42 -0.75 15.22
C ASN A 234 -0.20 -0.51 13.83
N LEU A 235 0.61 -0.29 12.79
CA LEU A 235 0.13 -0.15 11.41
C LEU A 235 -0.54 -1.45 10.97
N LEU A 236 0.12 -2.59 11.16
CA LEU A 236 -0.42 -3.91 10.83
C LEU A 236 -1.65 -4.26 11.65
N SER A 237 -1.67 -3.95 12.94
CA SER A 237 -2.85 -4.19 13.79
C SER A 237 -4.06 -3.33 13.42
N SER A 238 -3.85 -2.26 12.65
CA SER A 238 -4.90 -1.36 12.20
C SER A 238 -5.44 -1.74 10.81
N MET A 239 -4.83 -2.71 10.14
CA MET A 239 -5.29 -3.16 8.84
C MET A 239 -6.63 -3.89 8.96
N PRO A 240 -7.57 -3.71 8.01
CA PRO A 240 -8.84 -4.43 8.01
C PRO A 240 -8.62 -5.96 8.02
N SER A 241 -9.09 -6.63 9.07
CA SER A 241 -8.82 -8.05 9.31
C SER A 241 -9.39 -8.96 8.21
N ASN A 242 -10.51 -8.58 7.60
CA ASN A 242 -11.14 -9.28 6.50
C ASN A 242 -10.34 -9.25 5.19
N ILE A 243 -9.46 -8.25 5.03
CA ILE A 243 -8.50 -8.20 3.91
C ILE A 243 -7.27 -9.03 4.29
N MET A 244 -6.74 -8.85 5.51
CA MET A 244 -5.54 -9.54 5.98
C MET A 244 -5.71 -11.07 6.04
N SER A 245 -6.88 -11.57 6.42
CA SER A 245 -7.12 -13.01 6.58
C SER A 245 -7.11 -13.80 5.27
N LEU A 246 -7.26 -13.12 4.13
CA LEU A 246 -7.24 -13.74 2.80
C LEU A 246 -5.82 -13.83 2.21
N MET A 247 -4.82 -13.31 2.91
CA MET A 247 -3.45 -13.27 2.41
C MET A 247 -2.77 -14.62 2.60
N THR A 248 -2.43 -15.25 1.47
CA THR A 248 -1.75 -16.55 1.44
C THR A 248 -0.32 -16.44 0.94
N SER A 249 0.02 -15.39 0.20
CA SER A 249 1.39 -15.11 -0.25
C SER A 249 1.86 -13.72 0.20
N LEU A 250 3.12 -13.64 0.65
CA LEU A 250 3.77 -12.42 1.15
C LEU A 250 5.15 -12.29 0.53
N TYR A 251 5.37 -11.16 -0.13
CA TYR A 251 6.63 -10.71 -0.66
C TYR A 251 7.12 -9.53 0.18
N LEU A 252 8.22 -9.74 0.90
CA LEU A 252 8.89 -8.71 1.67
C LEU A 252 10.14 -8.29 0.91
N HIS A 253 10.15 -7.05 0.47
CA HIS A 253 11.31 -6.40 -0.11
C HIS A 253 11.61 -5.18 0.78
N PRO A 254 12.78 -5.12 1.45
CA PRO A 254 13.31 -3.92 2.03
C PRO A 254 14.17 -3.21 0.98
N PRO A 255 13.59 -2.38 0.08
CA PRO A 255 14.42 -1.49 -0.73
C PRO A 255 15.25 -0.60 0.20
N LYS A 256 16.32 -0.01 -0.35
CA LYS A 256 17.33 0.74 0.40
C LYS A 256 16.77 1.80 1.38
N THR A 257 15.56 2.31 1.13
CA THR A 257 14.97 3.45 1.85
C THR A 257 13.50 3.25 2.27
N SER A 258 12.89 2.12 1.95
CA SER A 258 11.52 1.84 2.36
C SER A 258 11.35 0.37 2.70
N PHE A 259 10.18 0.04 3.24
CA PHE A 259 9.80 -1.33 3.45
C PHE A 259 8.53 -1.60 2.68
N LEU A 260 8.55 -2.64 1.85
CA LEU A 260 7.44 -3.05 1.02
C LEU A 260 6.91 -4.39 1.51
N ILE A 261 5.68 -4.39 2.03
CA ILE A 261 4.86 -5.58 2.14
C ILE A 261 3.99 -5.66 0.90
N ASP A 262 4.21 -6.67 0.08
CA ASP A 262 3.34 -7.01 -1.04
C ASP A 262 2.68 -8.35 -0.70
N ALA A 263 1.36 -8.37 -0.52
CA ALA A 263 0.64 -9.63 -0.35
C ALA A 263 -0.27 -9.90 -1.55
N ARG A 264 -0.28 -11.15 -1.98
CA ARG A 264 -1.01 -11.64 -3.16
C ARG A 264 -1.84 -12.88 -2.75
N PRO A 265 -3.05 -13.06 -3.29
CA PRO A 265 -3.78 -14.32 -3.14
C PRO A 265 -3.21 -15.39 -4.10
N GLU A 266 -3.37 -16.66 -3.72
CA GLU A 266 -2.87 -17.86 -4.44
C GLU A 266 -3.21 -17.91 -5.95
N LEU A 267 -4.27 -17.23 -6.39
CA LEU A 267 -4.79 -17.25 -7.77
C LEU A 267 -4.37 -16.01 -8.60
N TRP A 268 -3.51 -15.15 -8.07
CA TRP A 268 -3.04 -13.96 -8.78
C TRP A 268 -1.94 -14.33 -9.77
N ASP A 269 -2.33 -14.97 -10.88
CA ASP A 269 -1.46 -15.28 -12.01
C ASP A 269 -0.97 -13.98 -12.64
N GLU A 270 0.35 -13.79 -12.73
CA GLU A 270 0.98 -12.62 -13.36
C GLU A 270 0.53 -12.45 -14.82
N ASN A 271 0.05 -13.52 -15.46
CA ASN A 271 -0.51 -13.48 -16.81
C ASN A 271 -1.98 -13.01 -16.89
N ILE A 272 -2.70 -12.97 -15.76
CA ILE A 272 -4.11 -12.50 -15.70
C ILE A 272 -4.19 -10.97 -15.48
N VAL A 273 -3.06 -10.34 -15.13
CA VAL A 273 -2.98 -8.92 -14.75
C VAL A 273 -2.63 -8.04 -15.96
N PRO A 274 -3.56 -7.90 -16.91
CA PRO A 274 -4.06 -6.54 -17.17
C PRO A 274 -5.59 -6.41 -17.14
N SER A 275 -6.35 -7.48 -17.38
CA SER A 275 -7.78 -7.35 -17.75
C SER A 275 -8.73 -7.00 -16.59
N MET A 276 -8.43 -7.38 -15.34
CA MET A 276 -9.24 -6.98 -14.18
C MET A 276 -8.98 -5.53 -13.73
N LEU A 277 -7.88 -4.95 -14.21
CA LEU A 277 -7.45 -3.57 -13.98
C LEU A 277 -7.47 -2.78 -15.29
N ASP A 278 -8.39 -3.11 -16.20
CA ASP A 278 -8.91 -2.19 -17.20
C ASP A 278 -9.58 -0.99 -16.49
N GLN A 279 -8.80 -0.22 -15.72
CA GLN A 279 -9.02 1.20 -15.70
C GLN A 279 -8.83 1.58 -17.16
N PRO A 280 -9.88 2.05 -17.86
CA PRO A 280 -9.67 2.65 -19.15
C PRO A 280 -8.63 3.74 -18.91
N GLN A 281 -7.38 3.48 -19.35
CA GLN A 281 -6.32 4.48 -19.43
C GLN A 281 -7.01 5.69 -20.05
N ASP A 282 -7.12 6.75 -19.26
CA ASP A 282 -7.80 7.93 -19.74
C ASP A 282 -6.91 8.45 -20.88
N PRO A 283 -7.35 8.45 -22.15
CA PRO A 283 -6.48 8.80 -23.27
C PRO A 283 -6.05 10.28 -23.26
N ASP A 284 -6.39 11.03 -22.20
CA ASP A 284 -6.00 12.40 -21.96
C ASP A 284 -4.99 12.54 -20.78
N GLU A 285 -4.39 11.43 -20.29
CA GLU A 285 -3.37 11.41 -19.21
C GLU A 285 -1.92 11.72 -19.65
N ASP A 286 -1.72 12.16 -20.89
CA ASP A 286 -0.38 12.26 -21.51
C ASP A 286 0.59 13.28 -20.88
N ASP A 287 0.17 14.17 -19.96
CA ASP A 287 1.02 15.31 -19.56
C ASP A 287 1.32 15.45 -18.04
N ASP A 288 0.59 14.81 -17.14
CA ASP A 288 0.76 14.99 -15.68
C ASP A 288 1.09 13.65 -15.00
N LEU A 289 2.25 13.10 -15.37
CA LEU A 289 2.83 11.86 -14.86
C LEU A 289 3.34 12.05 -13.43
N ASP A 290 2.42 12.23 -12.47
CA ASP A 290 2.70 11.86 -11.09
C ASP A 290 2.55 10.32 -10.96
N ASP A 291 3.37 9.61 -11.75
CA ASP A 291 3.26 8.18 -12.09
C ASP A 291 3.19 7.27 -10.87
N ALA A 292 3.77 7.70 -9.75
CA ALA A 292 3.80 6.94 -8.52
C ALA A 292 2.41 6.80 -7.89
N VAL A 293 1.51 7.77 -8.06
CA VAL A 293 0.21 7.82 -7.36
C VAL A 293 -0.92 7.24 -8.19
N ASP A 294 -0.83 7.28 -9.53
CA ASP A 294 -1.83 6.69 -10.44
C ASP A 294 -1.39 5.36 -11.05
N GLY A 295 -0.17 4.89 -10.73
CA GLY A 295 0.33 3.60 -11.23
C GLY A 295 -0.60 2.42 -10.91
N PRO A 296 -0.63 1.40 -11.80
CA PRO A 296 -1.54 0.28 -11.69
C PRO A 296 -1.35 -0.49 -10.37
N PHE A 297 -2.43 -1.07 -9.86
CA PHE A 297 -2.36 -1.96 -8.72
C PHE A 297 -1.75 -3.28 -9.15
N THR A 298 -0.52 -3.55 -8.72
CA THR A 298 0.12 -4.83 -9.04
C THR A 298 -0.19 -5.91 -8.01
N THR A 299 -0.84 -5.55 -6.89
CA THR A 299 -0.94 -6.41 -5.72
C THR A 299 -2.26 -6.22 -4.96
N LYS A 300 -2.61 -7.20 -4.12
CA LYS A 300 -3.84 -7.17 -3.31
C LYS A 300 -3.70 -6.27 -2.09
N LEU A 301 -2.55 -6.36 -1.43
CA LEU A 301 -2.14 -5.45 -0.36
C LEU A 301 -0.73 -4.97 -0.66
N ARG A 302 -0.55 -3.66 -0.65
CA ARG A 302 0.74 -3.00 -0.67
C ARG A 302 0.86 -2.15 0.58
N ILE A 303 1.88 -2.37 1.40
CA ILE A 303 2.23 -1.46 2.51
C ILE A 303 3.65 -0.99 2.25
N CYS A 304 3.78 0.30 1.91
CA CYS A 304 5.05 0.98 1.76
C CYS A 304 5.29 1.86 2.99
N VAL A 305 6.38 1.62 3.71
CA VAL A 305 6.83 2.49 4.80
C VAL A 305 8.14 3.17 4.39
N PRO A 306 8.10 4.32 3.72
CA PRO A 306 9.30 5.05 3.39
C PRO A 306 9.89 5.69 4.65
N LEU A 307 11.19 5.44 4.84
CA LEU A 307 11.97 5.96 5.96
C LEU A 307 12.62 7.27 5.51
N TYR A 308 11.86 8.36 5.62
CA TYR A 308 12.37 9.68 5.23
C TYR A 308 13.30 10.25 6.30
N ARG A 309 14.41 10.83 5.82
CA ARG A 309 15.25 11.76 6.58
C ARG A 309 15.25 13.10 5.84
N ASN A 310 15.22 14.20 6.59
CA ASN A 310 15.35 15.54 6.01
C ASN A 310 16.59 15.58 5.09
N PHE A 311 16.40 16.08 3.88
CA PHE A 311 17.13 15.90 2.63
C PHE A 311 18.67 16.11 2.58
N PHE A 312 19.37 16.27 3.70
CA PHE A 312 20.74 16.84 3.68
C PHE A 312 21.91 15.91 4.03
N LEU A 313 21.73 14.61 4.31
CA LEU A 313 22.84 13.69 4.60
C LEU A 313 22.60 12.28 4.05
N ALA A 314 22.82 12.07 2.75
CA ALA A 314 22.35 10.86 2.05
C ALA A 314 23.03 9.55 2.50
N HIS A 315 24.37 9.51 2.63
CA HIS A 315 25.06 8.22 2.78
C HIS A 315 25.03 7.63 4.20
N GLU A 316 25.35 8.42 5.23
CA GLU A 316 25.27 7.94 6.63
C GLU A 316 23.84 7.65 7.07
N ALA A 317 22.86 8.40 6.54
CA ALA A 317 21.45 8.13 6.76
C ALA A 317 21.04 6.78 6.18
N GLU A 318 21.41 6.48 4.95
CA GLU A 318 21.11 5.21 4.29
C GLU A 318 21.73 4.04 5.05
N GLN A 319 23.00 4.13 5.45
CA GLN A 319 23.63 3.09 6.26
C GLN A 319 22.92 2.87 7.59
N ARG A 320 22.46 3.95 8.24
CA ARG A 320 21.71 3.86 9.50
C ARG A 320 20.33 3.26 9.30
N ILE A 321 19.64 3.60 8.22
CA ILE A 321 18.35 2.98 7.85
C ILE A 321 18.54 1.49 7.61
N ARG A 322 19.57 1.09 6.84
CA ARG A 322 19.91 -0.33 6.64
C ARG A 322 20.17 -1.04 7.96
N ARG A 323 20.91 -0.43 8.90
CA ARG A 323 21.13 -0.99 10.25
C ARG A 323 19.83 -1.15 11.05
N ASN A 324 18.89 -0.22 10.92
CA ASN A 324 17.59 -0.32 11.60
C ASN A 324 16.72 -1.43 11.00
N ILE A 325 16.71 -1.60 9.67
CA ILE A 325 15.98 -2.67 8.99
C ILE A 325 16.60 -4.05 9.31
N ALA A 326 17.92 -4.11 9.45
CA ALA A 326 18.63 -5.32 9.86
C ALA A 326 18.37 -5.71 11.33
N CYS A 327 17.64 -4.90 12.11
CA CYS A 327 17.35 -5.23 13.51
C CYS A 327 16.36 -6.40 13.62
N GLU A 328 16.67 -7.37 14.49
CA GLU A 328 15.77 -8.51 14.75
C GLU A 328 14.39 -8.08 15.25
N ASP A 329 14.31 -7.10 16.15
CA ASP A 329 13.03 -6.65 16.70
C ASP A 329 12.10 -6.08 15.62
N TYR A 330 12.68 -5.49 14.58
CA TYR A 330 11.94 -4.99 13.43
C TYR A 330 11.28 -6.14 12.68
N PHE A 331 12.05 -7.16 12.33
CA PHE A 331 11.54 -8.31 11.59
C PHE A 331 10.50 -9.08 12.43
N LYS A 332 10.74 -9.24 13.75
CA LYS A 332 9.76 -9.78 14.69
C LYS A 332 8.46 -8.98 14.71
N ALA A 333 8.53 -7.65 14.60
CA ALA A 333 7.35 -6.79 14.61
C ALA A 333 6.39 -7.07 13.46
N LEU A 334 6.91 -7.50 12.30
CA LEU A 334 6.11 -7.80 11.11
C LEU A 334 5.21 -9.01 11.31
N PHE A 335 5.72 -10.03 11.99
CA PHE A 335 4.99 -11.26 12.24
C PHE A 335 4.27 -11.26 13.59
N ALA A 336 4.46 -10.22 14.41
CA ALA A 336 3.71 -10.04 15.65
C ALA A 336 2.19 -10.03 15.38
N GLY A 337 1.40 -10.56 16.33
CA GLY A 337 -0.07 -10.44 16.26
C GLY A 337 -0.78 -11.46 15.36
N ARG A 338 -0.10 -12.48 14.84
CA ARG A 338 -0.68 -13.58 14.01
C ARG A 338 -1.42 -13.09 12.74
N HIS A 339 -1.16 -11.86 12.29
CA HIS A 339 -1.78 -11.26 11.11
C HIS A 339 -1.59 -12.10 9.84
N PHE A 340 -0.48 -12.84 9.77
CA PHE A 340 -0.12 -13.69 8.64
C PHE A 340 -0.17 -15.20 8.99
N SER A 341 -1.01 -15.61 9.95
CA SER A 341 -1.14 -17.02 10.33
C SER A 341 -1.70 -17.92 9.22
N GLY A 342 -2.40 -17.34 8.23
CA GLY A 342 -2.88 -18.04 7.03
C GLY A 342 -1.84 -18.18 5.92
N LEU A 343 -0.62 -17.65 6.09
CA LEU A 343 0.37 -17.57 5.04
C LEU A 343 0.87 -18.96 4.60
N ARG A 344 0.90 -19.17 3.29
CA ARG A 344 1.42 -20.37 2.62
C ARG A 344 2.73 -20.10 1.91
N ASP A 345 2.89 -18.90 1.34
CA ASP A 345 4.07 -18.53 0.58
C ASP A 345 4.72 -17.28 1.18
N LEU A 346 6.02 -17.36 1.45
CA LEU A 346 6.82 -16.24 1.92
C LEU A 346 8.03 -16.08 1.02
N THR A 347 8.20 -14.88 0.48
CA THR A 347 9.40 -14.48 -0.26
C THR A 347 10.06 -13.31 0.46
N LEU A 348 11.34 -13.46 0.79
CA LEU A 348 12.16 -12.43 1.45
C LEU A 348 13.29 -12.04 0.50
N ASP A 349 13.17 -10.90 -0.16
CA ASP A 349 14.22 -10.42 -1.07
C ASP A 349 15.12 -9.42 -0.34
N GLY A 350 16.40 -9.76 -0.10
CA GLY A 350 17.31 -8.94 0.71
C GLY A 350 17.24 -9.24 2.21
N CYS A 351 17.15 -10.52 2.57
CA CYS A 351 17.12 -10.98 3.95
C CYS A 351 18.47 -10.81 4.66
N PHE A 352 18.45 -10.19 5.84
CA PHE A 352 19.62 -10.08 6.72
C PHE A 352 19.84 -11.39 7.50
N SER A 353 21.05 -11.56 8.04
CA SER A 353 21.34 -12.63 8.97
C SER A 353 20.73 -12.30 10.34
N TYR A 354 19.80 -13.14 10.79
CA TYR A 354 19.12 -13.01 12.07
C TYR A 354 19.38 -14.24 12.95
N SER A 355 19.29 -14.09 14.27
CA SER A 355 19.50 -15.20 15.20
C SER A 355 18.55 -16.37 14.98
N VAL A 356 19.02 -17.57 15.33
CA VAL A 356 18.21 -18.79 15.30
C VAL A 356 16.91 -18.64 16.10
N HIS A 357 16.99 -18.02 17.28
CA HIS A 357 15.85 -17.82 18.16
C HIS A 357 14.77 -16.94 17.52
N MET A 358 15.16 -15.90 16.78
CA MET A 358 14.23 -15.06 16.04
C MET A 358 13.44 -15.88 15.02
N TRP A 359 14.13 -16.65 14.17
CA TRP A 359 13.47 -17.46 13.15
C TRP A 359 12.51 -18.48 13.74
N ILE A 360 12.86 -19.08 14.87
CA ILE A 360 11.99 -20.01 15.60
C ILE A 360 10.68 -19.32 15.99
N GLU A 361 10.73 -18.10 16.54
CA GLU A 361 9.52 -17.34 16.90
C GLU A 361 8.67 -17.01 15.66
N VAL A 362 9.29 -16.62 14.55
CA VAL A 362 8.57 -16.30 13.31
C VAL A 362 7.92 -17.55 12.71
N PHE A 363 8.62 -18.69 12.69
CA PHE A 363 8.10 -19.93 12.14
C PHE A 363 7.05 -20.61 13.02
N ASP A 364 7.02 -20.33 14.33
CA ASP A 364 5.89 -20.71 15.18
C ASP A 364 4.60 -20.01 14.73
N ILE A 365 4.71 -18.75 14.30
CA ILE A 365 3.58 -17.96 13.76
C ILE A 365 3.22 -18.43 12.35
N LEU A 366 4.21 -18.79 11.54
CA LEU A 366 4.08 -19.24 10.15
C LEU A 366 4.07 -20.77 10.02
N ASN A 367 3.51 -21.49 10.99
CA ASN A 367 3.53 -22.96 11.00
C ASN A 367 2.85 -23.62 9.76
N GLY A 368 2.02 -22.85 9.07
CA GLY A 368 1.31 -23.22 7.86
C GLY A 368 2.06 -22.98 6.55
N LEU A 369 3.30 -22.49 6.61
CA LEU A 369 4.08 -22.14 5.43
C LEU A 369 4.42 -23.38 4.59
N GLN A 370 4.16 -23.28 3.28
CA GLN A 370 4.40 -24.30 2.27
C GLN A 370 5.56 -23.92 1.34
N ARG A 371 5.76 -22.64 1.06
CA ARG A 371 6.86 -22.16 0.21
C ARG A 371 7.62 -21.05 0.90
N LEU A 372 8.94 -21.18 0.92
CA LEU A 372 9.86 -20.17 1.45
C LEU A 372 10.91 -19.87 0.38
N SER A 373 10.96 -18.62 -0.06
CA SER A 373 11.99 -18.11 -0.96
C SER A 373 12.76 -17.00 -0.25
N MET A 374 14.08 -17.06 -0.25
CA MET A 374 14.91 -16.09 0.45
C MET A 374 16.12 -15.72 -0.39
N THR A 375 16.31 -14.42 -0.61
CA THR A 375 17.53 -13.86 -1.19
C THR A 375 18.30 -13.16 -0.08
N ALA A 376 19.53 -13.58 0.21
CA ALA A 376 20.36 -12.91 1.21
C ALA A 376 20.73 -11.48 0.78
N ALA A 377 20.74 -10.55 1.73
CA ALA A 377 21.30 -9.21 1.53
C ALA A 377 22.81 -9.27 1.24
N GLU A 378 23.35 -8.21 0.63
CA GLU A 378 24.78 -8.10 0.34
C GLU A 378 25.62 -8.27 1.63
N HIS A 379 26.63 -9.13 1.59
CA HIS A 379 27.48 -9.52 2.74
C HIS A 379 26.79 -10.31 3.86
N HIS A 380 25.54 -10.74 3.67
CA HIS A 380 24.83 -11.61 4.61
C HIS A 380 24.77 -13.05 4.08
N THR A 381 24.63 -14.01 5.00
CA THR A 381 24.48 -15.44 4.67
C THR A 381 23.14 -15.99 5.18
N THR A 382 22.66 -17.04 4.52
CA THR A 382 21.48 -17.81 4.95
C THR A 382 21.82 -18.86 6.03
N ASP A 383 23.05 -18.86 6.57
CA ASP A 383 23.55 -19.90 7.49
C ASP A 383 22.72 -20.01 8.77
N GLU A 384 22.29 -18.89 9.35
CA GLU A 384 21.47 -18.89 10.57
C GLU A 384 20.09 -19.48 10.33
N LEU A 385 19.49 -19.26 9.16
CA LEU A 385 18.25 -19.92 8.77
C LEU A 385 18.46 -21.43 8.66
N VAL A 386 19.53 -21.87 7.99
CA VAL A 386 19.86 -23.30 7.85
C VAL A 386 20.04 -23.93 9.23
N LYS A 387 20.70 -23.24 10.17
CA LYS A 387 20.79 -23.67 11.56
C LYS A 387 19.41 -23.77 12.21
N THR A 388 18.52 -22.80 12.00
CA THR A 388 17.15 -22.85 12.55
C THR A 388 16.35 -24.04 12.03
N LEU A 389 16.48 -24.38 10.75
CA LEU A 389 15.77 -25.54 10.19
C LEU A 389 16.26 -26.87 10.81
N ASP A 390 17.46 -26.90 11.40
CA ASP A 390 18.02 -28.03 12.16
C ASP A 390 17.53 -28.09 13.60
N VAL A 391 16.95 -27.01 14.11
CA VAL A 391 16.43 -26.96 15.48
C VAL A 391 15.05 -27.59 15.55
N GLN A 392 14.88 -28.50 16.52
CA GLN A 392 13.56 -28.96 16.92
C GLN A 392 12.92 -27.98 17.89
N LEU A 393 11.65 -27.64 17.64
CA LEU A 393 10.84 -26.92 18.60
C LEU A 393 10.47 -27.89 19.73
N VAL A 394 11.16 -27.79 20.86
CA VAL A 394 10.73 -28.44 22.11
C VAL A 394 9.46 -27.73 22.55
N SER A 395 8.30 -28.35 22.33
CA SER A 395 7.03 -27.73 22.72
C SER A 395 7.06 -27.49 24.23
N ARG A 396 6.75 -26.25 24.66
CA ARG A 396 6.60 -25.91 26.09
C ARG A 396 5.46 -26.69 26.77
N HIS A 397 4.72 -27.52 26.03
CA HIS A 397 3.54 -28.26 26.48
C HIS A 397 3.68 -29.79 26.42
N GLY A 398 4.92 -30.31 26.35
CA GLY A 398 5.22 -31.63 26.91
C GLY A 398 4.85 -32.86 26.09
N ALA A 399 4.53 -32.75 24.80
CA ALA A 399 4.42 -33.92 23.94
C ALA A 399 4.92 -33.61 22.52
N GLY A 400 6.00 -34.29 22.11
CA GLY A 400 6.59 -34.25 20.77
C GLY A 400 7.41 -33.00 20.48
N GLY A 401 8.70 -33.17 20.16
CA GLY A 401 9.46 -32.12 19.48
C GLY A 401 8.84 -31.93 18.10
N CYS A 402 8.36 -30.72 17.78
CA CYS A 402 7.82 -30.42 16.46
C CYS A 402 8.94 -29.95 15.53
N LEU A 403 8.93 -30.43 14.28
CA LEU A 403 9.77 -29.86 13.23
C LEU A 403 9.40 -28.39 13.02
N VAL A 404 10.42 -27.54 12.85
CA VAL A 404 10.23 -26.16 12.39
C VAL A 404 9.74 -26.22 10.93
N LEU A 405 8.63 -25.53 10.64
CA LEU A 405 7.97 -25.52 9.32
C LEU A 405 7.62 -26.92 8.76
N PRO A 406 6.74 -27.68 9.43
CA PRO A 406 6.43 -29.07 9.06
C PRO A 406 5.76 -29.20 7.68
N ASN A 407 5.17 -28.12 7.16
CA ASN A 407 4.41 -28.11 5.92
C ASN A 407 5.20 -27.60 4.70
N LEU A 408 6.44 -27.14 4.89
CA LEU A 408 7.27 -26.60 3.81
C LEU A 408 7.53 -27.63 2.69
N ALA A 409 6.97 -27.37 1.51
CA ALA A 409 7.12 -28.18 0.31
C ALA A 409 8.14 -27.60 -0.69
N SER A 410 8.38 -26.28 -0.68
CA SER A 410 9.34 -25.62 -1.58
C SER A 410 10.25 -24.69 -0.79
N LEU A 411 11.56 -24.84 -0.98
CA LEU A 411 12.58 -23.98 -0.36
C LEU A 411 13.52 -23.45 -1.44
N THR A 412 13.60 -22.13 -1.57
CA THR A 412 14.55 -21.44 -2.45
C THR A 412 15.46 -20.56 -1.62
N LEU A 413 16.77 -20.79 -1.71
CA LEU A 413 17.81 -20.03 -1.05
C LEU A 413 18.74 -19.41 -2.09
N SER A 414 18.59 -18.11 -2.29
CA SER A 414 19.43 -17.30 -3.16
C SER A 414 20.44 -16.51 -2.34
N GLN A 415 21.70 -16.49 -2.74
CA GLN A 415 22.76 -15.76 -2.03
C GLN A 415 23.85 -15.30 -3.01
N PRO A 416 24.50 -14.15 -2.75
CA PRO A 416 25.48 -13.58 -3.67
C PRO A 416 26.78 -14.39 -3.75
N THR A 417 27.10 -15.18 -2.72
CA THR A 417 28.32 -15.99 -2.65
C THR A 417 27.98 -17.46 -2.42
N ARG A 418 28.89 -18.37 -2.81
CA ARG A 418 28.70 -19.81 -2.57
C ARG A 418 28.58 -20.06 -1.04
N PRO A 419 27.58 -20.84 -0.58
CA PRO A 419 27.42 -21.14 0.83
C PRO A 419 28.65 -21.86 1.38
N HIS A 420 28.96 -21.62 2.64
CA HIS A 420 30.01 -22.36 3.32
C HIS A 420 29.69 -23.86 3.38
N ILE A 421 30.71 -24.72 3.29
CA ILE A 421 30.55 -26.19 3.28
C ILE A 421 29.81 -26.68 4.53
N SER A 422 29.98 -26.01 5.67
CA SER A 422 29.24 -26.36 6.90
C SER A 422 27.74 -26.10 6.78
N ALA A 423 27.32 -25.02 6.11
CA ALA A 423 25.91 -24.71 5.89
C ALA A 423 25.28 -25.70 4.91
N GLN A 424 25.99 -26.07 3.84
CA GLN A 424 25.59 -27.13 2.92
C GLN A 424 25.37 -28.48 3.66
N ARG A 425 26.33 -28.88 4.51
CA ARG A 425 26.21 -30.11 5.33
C ARG A 425 25.07 -30.04 6.34
N ASN A 426 24.81 -28.88 6.94
CA ASN A 426 23.71 -28.72 7.88
C ASN A 426 22.37 -28.79 7.14
N LEU A 427 22.24 -28.15 5.99
CA LEU A 427 21.03 -28.22 5.17
C LEU A 427 20.72 -29.66 4.75
N LEU A 428 21.74 -30.42 4.36
CA LEU A 428 21.62 -31.86 4.10
C LEU A 428 21.04 -32.62 5.29
N LYS A 429 21.63 -32.47 6.48
CA LYS A 429 21.16 -33.11 7.71
C LYS A 429 19.71 -32.76 8.04
N VAL A 430 19.34 -31.49 7.86
CA VAL A 430 17.97 -30.99 8.05
C VAL A 430 17.01 -31.72 7.13
N LEU A 431 17.35 -31.83 5.85
CA LEU A 431 16.50 -32.47 4.84
C LEU A 431 16.35 -33.97 5.10
N ASP A 432 17.44 -34.66 5.46
CA ASP A 432 17.42 -36.09 5.83
C ASP A 432 16.59 -36.33 7.09
N PHE A 433 16.78 -35.48 8.10
CA PHE A 433 16.03 -35.53 9.35
C PHE A 433 14.54 -35.32 9.10
N ARG A 434 14.20 -34.28 8.33
CA ARG A 434 12.82 -33.98 7.92
C ARG A 434 12.20 -35.14 7.15
N HIS A 435 12.90 -35.71 6.17
CA HIS A 435 12.41 -36.86 5.41
C HIS A 435 12.13 -38.07 6.31
N SER A 436 12.91 -38.25 7.37
CA SER A 436 12.76 -39.36 8.31
C SER A 436 11.63 -39.16 9.34
N HIS A 437 11.22 -37.91 9.61
CA HIS A 437 10.30 -37.56 10.71
C HIS A 437 8.99 -36.90 10.28
N SER A 438 8.95 -36.22 9.14
CA SER A 438 7.70 -35.72 8.55
C SER A 438 7.27 -36.60 7.39
N SER A 439 5.97 -36.91 7.34
CA SER A 439 5.34 -37.50 6.14
C SER A 439 5.33 -36.54 4.94
N SER A 440 5.67 -35.26 5.15
CA SER A 440 5.74 -34.22 4.12
C SER A 440 7.15 -34.10 3.55
N ARG A 441 7.32 -34.47 2.29
CA ARG A 441 8.59 -34.31 1.57
C ARG A 441 8.73 -32.88 1.06
N LEU A 442 9.94 -32.35 1.11
CA LEU A 442 10.29 -31.17 0.33
C LEU A 442 10.23 -31.59 -1.15
N ALA A 443 9.28 -31.02 -1.89
CA ALA A 443 9.07 -31.29 -3.30
C ALA A 443 10.06 -30.53 -4.20
N GLU A 444 10.52 -29.37 -3.73
CA GLU A 444 11.41 -28.48 -4.49
C GLU A 444 12.46 -27.85 -3.57
N LEU A 445 13.73 -27.98 -3.95
CA LEU A 445 14.86 -27.28 -3.33
C LEU A 445 15.62 -26.55 -4.43
N ARG A 446 15.85 -25.25 -4.25
CA ARG A 446 16.75 -24.46 -5.09
C ARG A 446 17.74 -23.70 -4.22
N VAL A 447 19.03 -23.81 -4.51
CA VAL A 447 20.12 -23.11 -3.85
C VAL A 447 21.03 -22.49 -4.91
N SER A 448 20.94 -21.18 -5.09
CA SER A 448 21.74 -20.48 -6.11
C SER A 448 23.25 -20.67 -5.87
N ASN A 449 24.04 -20.68 -6.94
CA ASN A 449 25.51 -20.83 -6.94
C ASN A 449 26.01 -22.21 -6.47
N VAL A 450 25.15 -23.23 -6.49
CA VAL A 450 25.51 -24.62 -6.16
C VAL A 450 24.72 -25.62 -7.02
N GLU A 451 24.75 -25.47 -8.34
CA GLU A 451 24.00 -26.33 -9.28
C GLU A 451 24.32 -27.82 -9.08
N ASP A 452 25.60 -28.19 -8.89
CA ASP A 452 26.02 -29.58 -8.63
C ASP A 452 25.43 -30.16 -7.32
N PHE A 453 25.16 -29.30 -6.33
CA PHE A 453 24.65 -29.70 -5.01
C PHE A 453 23.13 -29.90 -5.02
N GLU A 454 22.40 -29.19 -5.87
CA GLU A 454 20.95 -29.42 -6.03
C GLU A 454 20.68 -30.83 -6.57
N GLU A 455 21.44 -31.24 -7.59
CA GLU A 455 21.26 -32.55 -8.23
C GLU A 455 21.68 -33.70 -7.31
N GLU A 456 22.83 -33.59 -6.62
CA GLU A 456 23.31 -34.62 -5.68
C GLU A 456 22.34 -34.84 -4.50
N ILE A 457 21.72 -33.76 -3.98
CA ILE A 457 20.72 -33.83 -2.91
C ILE A 457 19.41 -34.43 -3.39
N LEU A 458 18.90 -33.97 -4.54
CA LEU A 458 17.63 -34.47 -5.05
C LEU A 458 17.75 -35.95 -5.44
N VAL A 459 18.90 -36.40 -5.93
CA VAL A 459 19.19 -37.82 -6.17
C VAL A 459 19.28 -38.60 -4.85
N GLY A 460 20.05 -38.12 -3.87
CA GLY A 460 20.17 -38.77 -2.56
C GLY A 460 18.84 -38.89 -1.79
N LEU A 461 18.00 -37.86 -1.85
CA LEU A 461 16.66 -37.87 -1.26
C LEU A 461 15.68 -38.78 -2.02
N ARG A 462 15.80 -38.91 -3.35
CA ARG A 462 15.02 -39.87 -4.15
C ARG A 462 15.38 -41.32 -3.84
N ASP A 463 16.66 -41.61 -3.64
CA ASP A 463 17.11 -42.97 -3.33
C ASP A 463 16.72 -43.41 -1.91
N HIS A 464 16.74 -42.49 -0.94
CA HIS A 464 16.24 -42.76 0.42
C HIS A 464 14.73 -43.04 0.47
N ALA A 465 13.94 -42.44 -0.44
CA ALA A 465 12.51 -42.68 -0.55
C ALA A 465 12.17 -44.11 -0.99
N VAL A 466 12.96 -44.69 -1.90
CA VAL A 466 12.81 -46.09 -2.33
C VAL A 466 13.08 -47.04 -1.17
N ILE A 467 14.09 -46.74 -0.35
CA ILE A 467 14.48 -47.54 0.81
C ILE A 467 13.38 -47.51 1.90
N VAL A 468 12.80 -46.34 2.21
CA VAL A 468 11.73 -46.26 3.23
C VAL A 468 10.43 -46.93 2.75
N CYS A 469 10.07 -46.79 1.47
CA CYS A 469 8.92 -47.51 0.89
C CYS A 469 9.11 -49.03 0.88
N SER A 470 10.33 -49.51 0.62
CA SER A 470 10.65 -50.95 0.67
C SER A 470 10.59 -51.53 2.10
N ARG A 471 10.96 -50.74 3.12
CA ARG A 471 10.86 -51.16 4.54
C ARG A 471 9.43 -51.21 5.06
N LEU A 472 8.58 -50.27 4.63
CA LEU A 472 7.15 -50.28 4.98
C LEU A 472 6.38 -51.43 4.29
N GLN A 473 6.87 -51.93 3.16
CA GLN A 473 6.30 -53.11 2.48
C GLN A 473 6.83 -54.44 3.04
N SER A 474 7.96 -54.45 3.75
CA SER A 474 8.50 -55.65 4.41
C SER A 474 7.95 -55.88 5.81
N ASP A 475 7.38 -54.85 6.43
CA ASP A 475 6.80 -54.89 7.78
C ASP A 475 5.26 -55.09 7.79
N SER A 476 4.65 -55.26 6.61
CA SER A 476 3.24 -55.67 6.40
C SER A 476 3.16 -57.09 5.90
#